data_AF-A0A534GDD3-F1
#
_entry.id   AF-A0A534GDD3-F1
#
_cell.length_a   1.000
_cell.length_b   1.000
_cell.length_c   1.000
_cell.angle_alpha   90.00
_cell.angle_beta   90.00
_cell.angle_gamma   90.00
#
_symmetry.space_group_name_H-M   'P 1'
#
loop_
_entity.id
_entity.type
_entity.pdbx_description
1 polymer ?
#
loop_
_entity_poly.entity_id
_entity_poly.type
_entity_poly.pdbx_seq_one_letter_code
_entity_poly.pdbx_strand_id
1 'polypeptide(L)' 'MKFTLEPTSRANLIRGYSATEIRIGEQRVQGSCIVTAERLITDWEPQSFAELRAVHLEPLLALSPELVLLGTGATQRFAP' A
#
# COMPACT_ATOMS: atom_id res chain seq x y z
N MET A 1 13.49 -27.73 -17.61
CA MET A 1 13.26 -27.75 -16.15
C MET A 1 12.11 -26.81 -15.83
N LYS A 2 11.19 -27.17 -14.93
CA LYS A 2 10.03 -26.34 -14.56
C LYS A 2 10.09 -26.08 -13.06
N PHE A 3 10.24 -24.83 -12.67
CA PHE A 3 10.21 -24.40 -11.27
C PHE A 3 8.80 -23.95 -10.94
N THR A 4 8.23 -24.51 -9.87
CA THR A 4 6.91 -24.15 -9.38
C THR A 4 7.08 -23.27 -8.15
N LEU A 5 6.48 -22.08 -8.18
CA LEU A 5 6.41 -21.22 -7.00
C LEU A 5 5.34 -21.79 -6.06
N GLU A 6 5.74 -22.28 -4.89
CA GLU A 6 4.79 -22.58 -3.81
C GLU A 6 4.43 -21.27 -3.11
N PRO A 7 3.18 -20.79 -3.22
CA PRO A 7 2.76 -19.58 -2.52
C PRO A 7 2.74 -19.87 -1.02
N THR A 8 3.80 -19.49 -0.33
CA THR A 8 4.07 -19.87 1.07
C THR A 8 3.31 -19.02 2.08
N SER A 9 2.57 -18.00 1.63
CA SER A 9 1.86 -17.06 2.50
C SER A 9 0.60 -16.50 1.85
N ARG A 10 -0.48 -16.33 2.63
CA ARG A 10 -1.67 -15.52 2.29
C ARG A 10 -1.36 -14.02 2.34
N ALA A 11 -0.13 -13.63 2.02
CA ALA A 11 0.29 -12.25 2.06
C ALA A 11 -0.44 -11.43 0.99
N ASN A 12 -0.76 -10.18 1.30
CA ASN A 12 -1.19 -9.22 0.28
C ASN A 12 -0.01 -8.91 -0.66
N LEU A 13 -0.08 -9.44 -1.87
CA LEU A 13 0.94 -9.25 -2.90
C LEU A 13 0.49 -8.19 -3.90
N ILE A 14 1.34 -7.20 -4.14
CA ILE A 14 1.17 -6.29 -5.28
C ILE A 14 1.45 -7.09 -6.56
N ARG A 15 0.40 -7.35 -7.35
CA ARG A 15 0.46 -8.10 -8.61
C ARG A 15 0.69 -7.21 -9.83
N GLY A 16 0.48 -5.92 -9.71
CA GLY A 16 0.68 -4.95 -10.78
C GLY A 16 0.22 -3.56 -10.38
N TYR A 17 0.58 -2.57 -11.20
CA TYR A 17 0.18 -1.18 -11.04
C TYR A 17 0.03 -0.52 -12.40
N SER A 18 -0.73 0.57 -12.44
CA SER A 18 -0.90 1.45 -13.60
C SER A 18 -0.82 2.90 -13.14
N ALA A 19 -1.10 3.85 -14.05
CA ALA A 19 -1.23 5.26 -13.70
C ALA A 19 -2.42 5.54 -12.75
N THR A 20 -3.39 4.63 -12.65
CA THR A 20 -4.67 4.86 -11.94
C THR A 20 -5.01 3.80 -10.90
N GLU A 21 -4.39 2.63 -10.93
CA GLU A 21 -4.70 1.55 -9.98
C GLU A 21 -3.49 0.75 -9.53
N ILE A 22 -3.59 0.19 -8.33
CA ILE A 22 -2.71 -0.88 -7.83
C ILE A 22 -3.54 -2.15 -7.69
N ARG A 23 -3.00 -3.28 -8.16
CA ARG A 23 -3.61 -4.61 -8.01
C ARG A 23 -2.94 -5.34 -6.86
N ILE A 24 -3.72 -5.63 -5.83
CA ILE A 24 -3.26 -6.27 -4.59
C ILE A 24 -4.05 -7.55 -4.41
N GLY A 25 -3.41 -8.71 -4.55
CA GLY A 25 -4.11 -9.98 -4.66
C GLY A 25 -5.13 -9.93 -5.80
N GLU A 26 -6.41 -10.11 -5.48
CA GLU A 26 -7.52 -10.00 -6.44
C GLU A 26 -8.22 -8.62 -6.41
N GLN A 27 -7.81 -7.72 -5.51
CA GLN A 27 -8.43 -6.40 -5.33
C GLN A 27 -7.75 -5.35 -6.22
N ARG A 28 -8.57 -4.42 -6.74
CA ARG A 28 -8.12 -3.23 -7.46
C ARG A 28 -8.35 -2.01 -6.59
N VAL A 29 -7.31 -1.23 -6.37
CA VAL A 29 -7.34 -0.03 -5.52
C VAL A 29 -6.99 1.18 -6.37
N GLN A 30 -7.86 2.19 -6.39
CA GLN A 30 -7.74 3.40 -7.21
C GLN A 30 -7.43 4.67 -6.41
N GLY A 31 -7.23 4.53 -5.11
CA GLY A 31 -6.89 5.62 -4.19
C GLY A 31 -5.80 5.21 -3.22
N SER A 32 -5.57 6.04 -2.22
CA SER A 32 -4.63 5.72 -1.16
C SER A 32 -5.12 4.53 -0.34
N CYS A 33 -4.20 3.65 0.03
CA CYS A 33 -4.49 2.50 0.89
C CYS A 33 -3.28 2.19 1.77
N ILE A 34 -3.54 1.47 2.85
CA ILE A 34 -2.49 0.83 3.64
C ILE A 34 -2.51 -0.66 3.32
N VAL A 35 -1.36 -1.19 2.92
CA VAL A 35 -1.17 -2.62 2.69
C VAL A 35 -0.08 -3.16 3.60
N THR A 36 -0.41 -4.21 4.35
CA THR A 36 0.54 -5.06 5.08
C THR A 36 0.44 -6.47 4.55
N ALA A 37 1.31 -7.38 5.01
CA ALA A 37 1.20 -8.79 4.66
C ALA A 37 -0.20 -9.36 4.96
N GLU A 38 -0.85 -8.93 6.05
CA GLU A 38 -2.10 -9.53 6.52
C GLU A 38 -3.35 -8.68 6.27
N ARG A 39 -3.20 -7.37 6.08
CA ARG A 39 -4.33 -6.44 5.98
C ARG A 39 -4.22 -5.53 4.76
N LEU A 40 -5.36 -5.26 4.15
CA LEU A 40 -5.53 -4.20 3.16
C LEU A 40 -6.63 -3.26 3.66
N ILE A 41 -6.28 -1.99 3.87
CA ILE A 41 -7.18 -0.92 4.32
C ILE A 41 -7.35 0.05 3.16
N THR A 42 -8.53 0.07 2.54
CA THR A 42 -8.82 0.83 1.32
C THR A 42 -9.50 2.18 1.58
N ASP A 43 -10.00 2.39 2.79
CA ASP A 43 -10.68 3.59 3.28
C ASP A 43 -9.73 4.53 4.03
N TRP A 44 -8.46 4.58 3.60
CA TRP A 44 -7.44 5.42 4.21
C TRP A 44 -7.39 6.81 3.55
N GLU A 45 -7.57 7.85 4.35
CA GLU A 45 -7.21 9.23 3.98
C GLU A 45 -5.72 9.48 4.24
N PRO A 46 -5.01 10.26 3.41
CA PRO A 46 -5.48 11.21 2.39
C PRO A 46 -5.66 10.60 1.00
N GLN A 47 -6.39 11.25 0.09
CA GLN A 47 -6.49 10.79 -1.32
C GLN A 47 -5.39 11.36 -2.23
N SER A 48 -4.63 12.34 -1.76
CA SER A 48 -3.46 12.87 -2.45
C SER A 48 -2.30 13.13 -1.49
N PHE A 49 -1.06 13.15 -2.00
CA PHE A 49 0.10 13.48 -1.18
C PHE A 49 0.02 14.90 -0.58
N ALA A 50 -0.63 15.85 -1.27
CA ALA A 50 -0.77 17.23 -0.81
C ALA A 50 -1.66 17.35 0.45
N GLU A 51 -2.56 16.39 0.65
CA GLU A 51 -3.43 16.32 1.82
C GLU A 51 -2.76 15.58 3.00
N LEU A 52 -1.60 14.94 2.80
CA LEU A 52 -0.94 14.16 3.84
C LEU A 52 -0.56 15.04 5.03
N ARG A 53 -1.06 14.66 6.21
CA ARG A 53 -0.82 15.31 7.50
C ARG A 53 -0.45 14.25 8.54
N ALA A 54 0.18 14.68 9.63
CA ALA A 54 0.61 13.79 10.71
C ALA A 54 -0.54 12.89 11.25
N VAL A 55 -1.76 13.42 11.35
CA VAL A 55 -2.96 12.66 11.78
C VAL A 55 -3.25 11.44 10.89
N HIS A 56 -2.92 11.50 9.60
CA HIS A 56 -3.13 10.38 8.68
C HIS A 56 -2.12 9.23 8.91
N LEU A 57 -1.06 9.45 9.71
CA LEU A 57 -0.12 8.40 10.11
C LEU A 57 -0.63 7.61 11.31
N GLU A 58 -1.62 8.08 12.06
CA GLU A 58 -2.14 7.35 13.23
C GLU A 58 -2.63 5.93 12.90
N PRO A 59 -3.39 5.69 11.81
CA PRO A 59 -3.80 4.34 11.42
C PRO A 59 -2.61 3.45 11.05
N LEU A 60 -1.54 4.01 10.48
CA LEU A 60 -0.31 3.28 10.16
C LEU A 60 0.42 2.88 11.46
N LEU A 61 0.60 3.83 12.38
CA LEU A 61 1.29 3.60 13.65
C LEU A 61 0.54 2.61 14.56
N ALA A 62 -0.80 2.59 14.50
CA ALA A 62 -1.62 1.61 15.20
C ALA A 62 -1.39 0.16 14.76
N LEU A 63 -0.78 -0.05 13.58
CA LEU A 63 -0.37 -1.37 13.10
C LEU A 63 1.03 -1.77 13.60
N SER A 64 1.70 -0.92 14.37
CA SER A 64 3.06 -1.13 14.90
C SER A 64 4.09 -1.59 13.85
N PRO A 65 4.23 -0.90 12.70
CA PRO A 65 5.17 -1.30 11.67
C PRO A 65 6.62 -1.02 12.08
N GLU A 66 7.54 -1.91 11.73
CA GLU A 66 8.98 -1.66 11.85
C GLU A 66 9.51 -0.68 10.78
N LEU A 67 8.87 -0.69 9.59
CA LEU A 67 9.21 0.16 8.45
C LEU A 67 7.94 0.55 7.69
N VAL A 68 7.84 1.82 7.29
CA VAL A 68 6.78 2.31 6.41
C VAL A 68 7.37 2.68 5.06
N LEU A 69 6.85 2.06 4.00
CA LEU A 69 7.10 2.48 2.62
C LEU A 69 5.96 3.39 2.16
N LEU A 70 6.23 4.68 2.02
CA LEU A 70 5.24 5.66 1.57
C LEU A 70 5.33 5.85 0.05
N GLY A 71 4.31 5.38 -0.67
CA GLY A 71 4.16 5.68 -2.09
C GLY A 71 3.58 7.08 -2.31
N THR A 72 4.30 7.96 -3.00
CA THR A 72 3.87 9.35 -3.26
C THR A 72 3.31 9.57 -4.66
N GLY A 73 2.93 8.47 -5.33
CA GLY A 73 2.47 8.48 -6.72
C GLY A 73 3.62 8.52 -7.73
N ALA A 74 3.39 9.15 -8.88
CA ALA A 74 4.35 9.17 -10.00
C ALA A 74 5.61 9.99 -9.75
N THR A 75 5.61 10.86 -8.73
CA THR A 75 6.76 11.71 -8.38
C THR A 75 7.11 11.45 -6.93
N GLN A 76 8.37 11.15 -6.65
CA GLN A 76 8.87 11.03 -5.30
C GLN A 76 8.83 12.39 -4.61
N ARG A 77 8.13 12.46 -3.47
CA ARG A 77 8.01 13.66 -2.65
C ARG A 77 8.38 13.31 -1.21
N PHE A 78 8.95 14.26 -0.49
CA PHE A 78 9.25 14.10 0.93
C PHE A 78 8.24 14.90 1.73
N ALA A 79 7.71 14.29 2.78
CA ALA A 79 6.91 15.02 3.75
C ALA A 79 7.81 16.07 4.41
N PRO A 80 7.29 17.28 4.70
CA PRO A 80 8.05 18.31 5.40
C PRO A 80 8.42 17.88 6.82
#